data_AF-A0A1H3PGZ3-F1
#
_entry.id   AF-A0A1H3PGZ3-F1
#
_cell.length_a   1.000
_cell.length_b   1.000
_cell.length_c   1.000
_cell.angle_alpha   90.00
_cell.angle_beta   90.00
_cell.angle_gamma   90.00
#
_symmetry.space_group_name_H-M   'P 1'
#
loop_
_entity.id
_entity.type
_entity.pdbx_description
1 polymer ?
#
loop_
_entity_poly.entity_id
_entity_poly.type
_entity_poly.pdbx_seq_one_letter_code
_entity_poly.pdbx_strand_id
1 'polypeptide(L)'
;MMYSSLMRTTLDLPDDLHQLALSIARDTHRTLSETVADLMRRGLNQGEPQEVSRSAVTGLPVIRLGSPVTTDDVRALEDPDT
;
A
#
# COMPACT_ATOMS: atom_id res chain seq x y z
N MET A 1 -16.59 -18.42 12.28
CA MET A 1 -17.36 -18.34 11.02
C MET A 1 -16.90 -17.10 10.26
N MET A 2 -16.10 -17.26 9.21
CA MET A 2 -15.65 -16.14 8.36
C MET A 2 -16.70 -15.89 7.27
N TYR A 3 -17.48 -14.83 7.40
CA TYR A 3 -18.29 -14.33 6.29
C TYR A 3 -17.38 -13.57 5.32
N SER A 4 -16.94 -14.19 4.23
CA SER A 4 -16.50 -13.45 3.05
C SER A 4 -17.74 -12.97 2.30
N SER A 5 -18.36 -11.89 2.79
CA SER A 5 -19.41 -11.19 2.05
C SER A 5 -18.78 -10.49 0.84
N LEU A 6 -18.61 -11.22 -0.27
CA LEU A 6 -18.20 -10.63 -1.55
C LEU A 6 -19.42 -9.95 -2.17
N MET A 7 -19.55 -8.65 -1.94
CA MET A 7 -20.49 -7.82 -2.69
C MET A 7 -19.90 -7.49 -4.07
N ARG A 8 -20.69 -7.66 -5.13
CA ARG A 8 -20.34 -7.18 -6.48
C ARG A 8 -20.96 -5.81 -6.69
N THR A 9 -20.12 -4.81 -6.83
CA THR A 9 -20.53 -3.44 -7.15
C THR A 9 -20.24 -3.15 -8.62
N THR A 10 -21.09 -2.35 -9.25
CA THR A 10 -20.80 -1.75 -10.57
C THR A 10 -20.33 -0.33 -10.30
N LEU A 11 -19.15 0.01 -10.82
CA LEU A 11 -18.52 1.32 -10.66
C LEU A 11 -18.10 1.83 -12.02
N ASP A 12 -18.45 3.06 -12.34
CA ASP A 12 -17.95 3.75 -13.52
C ASP A 12 -16.51 4.16 -13.27
N LEU A 13 -15.60 3.68 -14.11
CA LEU A 13 -14.17 3.95 -14.01
C LEU A 13 -13.71 4.65 -15.29
N PRO A 14 -13.01 5.80 -15.19
CA PRO A 14 -12.31 6.40 -16.32
C PRO A 14 -11.47 5.37 -17.08
N ASP A 15 -11.42 5.48 -18.42
CA ASP A 15 -10.78 4.48 -19.27
C ASP A 15 -9.29 4.29 -18.93
N ASP A 16 -8.59 5.39 -18.64
CA ASP A 16 -7.19 5.39 -18.22
C ASP A 16 -6.97 4.58 -16.93
N LEU A 17 -7.86 4.74 -15.94
CA LEU A 17 -7.81 3.97 -14.70
C LEU A 17 -8.14 2.50 -14.92
N HIS A 18 -9.07 2.19 -15.83
CA HIS A 18 -9.38 0.81 -16.20
C HIS A 18 -8.15 0.13 -16.84
N GLN A 19 -7.50 0.78 -17.81
CA GLN A 19 -6.30 0.26 -18.45
C GLN A 19 -5.16 0.08 -17.45
N LEU A 20 -4.96 1.03 -16.55
CA LEU A 20 -3.93 0.95 -15.51
C LEU A 20 -4.18 -0.23 -14.56
N ALA A 21 -5.40 -0.37 -14.03
CA ALA A 21 -5.76 -1.48 -13.15
C ALA A 21 -5.59 -2.84 -13.86
N LEU A 22 -5.93 -2.90 -15.15
CA LEU A 22 -5.76 -4.11 -15.96
C LEU A 22 -4.29 -4.45 -16.20
N SER A 23 -3.42 -3.47 -16.44
CA SER A 23 -1.97 -3.68 -16.54
C SER A 23 -1.40 -4.23 -15.24
N ILE A 24 -1.73 -3.60 -14.10
CA ILE A 24 -1.26 -4.04 -12.79
C ILE A 24 -1.72 -5.48 -12.50
N ALA A 25 -2.97 -5.81 -12.80
CA ALA A 25 -3.51 -7.15 -12.61
C ALA A 25 -2.75 -8.20 -13.44
N ARG A 26 -2.42 -7.89 -14.70
CA ARG A 26 -1.62 -8.76 -15.57
C ARG A 26 -0.21 -8.96 -15.04
N ASP A 27 0.48 -7.88 -14.70
CA ASP A 27 1.87 -7.92 -14.23
C ASP A 27 2.00 -8.67 -12.89
N THR A 28 0.97 -8.56 -12.04
CA THR A 28 0.94 -9.22 -10.72
C THR A 28 0.24 -10.59 -10.73
N HIS A 29 -0.23 -11.07 -11.88
CA HIS A 29 -0.96 -12.33 -12.04
C HIS A 29 -2.18 -12.45 -11.11
N ARG A 30 -2.95 -11.37 -10.95
CA ARG A 30 -4.15 -11.29 -10.11
C ARG A 30 -5.39 -10.98 -10.96
N THR A 31 -6.57 -11.23 -10.42
CA THR A 31 -7.81 -10.80 -11.09
C THR A 31 -8.00 -9.29 -10.97
N LEU A 32 -8.74 -8.69 -11.91
CA LEU A 32 -9.04 -7.26 -11.89
C LEU A 32 -9.75 -6.84 -10.58
N SER A 33 -10.72 -7.63 -10.12
CA SER A 33 -11.45 -7.36 -8.88
C SER A 33 -10.56 -7.35 -7.64
N GLU A 34 -9.62 -8.31 -7.54
CA GLU A 34 -8.65 -8.35 -6.43
C GLU A 34 -7.71 -7.15 -6.47
N THR A 35 -7.19 -6.81 -7.66
CA THR A 35 -6.32 -5.64 -7.84
C THR A 35 -7.05 -4.35 -7.48
N VAL A 36 -8.28 -4.15 -7.95
CA VAL A 36 -9.08 -2.96 -7.62
C VAL A 36 -9.36 -2.89 -6.12
N ALA A 37 -9.73 -4.00 -5.49
CA ALA A 37 -9.98 -4.05 -4.05
C ALA A 37 -8.72 -3.70 -3.23
N ASP A 38 -7.55 -4.21 -3.65
CA ASP A 38 -6.27 -3.91 -3.00
C ASP A 38 -5.87 -2.44 -3.18
N LEU A 39 -6.01 -1.89 -4.40
CA LEU A 39 -5.75 -0.48 -4.69
C LEU A 39 -6.68 0.44 -3.89
N MET A 40 -7.98 0.13 -3.80
CA MET A 40 -8.92 0.89 -2.98
C MET A 40 -8.54 0.85 -1.50
N ARG A 41 -8.17 -0.31 -0.95
CA ARG A 41 -7.71 -0.41 0.45
C ARG A 41 -6.46 0.42 0.68
N ARG A 42 -5.49 0.40 -0.24
CA ARG A 42 -4.27 1.20 -0.13
C ARG A 42 -4.59 2.69 -0.19
N GLY A 43 -5.38 3.13 -1.15
CA GLY A 43 -5.76 4.54 -1.31
C GLY A 43 -6.59 5.07 -0.13
N LEU A 44 -7.50 4.26 0.41
CA LEU A 44 -8.31 4.64 1.57
C LEU A 44 -7.54 4.60 2.90
N ASN A 45 -6.49 3.78 3.00
CA ASN A 45 -5.62 3.72 4.18
C ASN A 45 -4.45 4.70 4.13
N GLN A 46 -4.17 5.30 2.97
CA GLN A 46 -3.28 6.45 2.90
C GLN A 46 -4.01 7.62 3.56
N GLY A 47 -3.65 7.91 4.82
CA GLY A 47 -4.20 9.04 5.56
C GLY A 47 -3.87 10.39 4.91
N GLU A 48 -4.08 11.48 5.65
CA GLU A 48 -3.71 12.83 5.20
C GLU A 48 -2.28 12.85 4.63
N PRO A 49 -2.06 13.49 3.47
CA PRO A 49 -0.74 13.54 2.84
C PRO A 49 0.27 14.05 3.87
N GLN A 50 1.30 13.24 4.14
CA GLN A 50 2.35 13.62 5.07
C GLN A 50 2.99 14.91 4.59
N GLU A 51 2.92 15.95 5.41
CA GLU A 51 3.53 17.23 5.10
C GLU A 51 5.05 17.04 4.94
N VAL A 52 5.52 17.13 3.70
CA VAL A 52 6.94 16.94 3.37
C VAL A 52 7.68 18.20 3.81
N SER A 53 8.26 18.14 5.00
CA SER A 53 9.10 19.21 5.53
C SER A 53 10.36 19.36 4.67
N ARG A 54 10.99 20.54 4.68
CA ARG A 54 12.26 20.79 3.98
C ARG A 54 13.38 20.98 4.98
N SER A 55 14.55 20.43 4.69
CA SER A 55 15.76 20.66 5.48
C SER A 55 16.15 22.13 5.43
N ALA A 56 16.34 22.77 6.59
CA ALA A 56 16.82 24.15 6.66
C ALA A 56 18.28 24.31 6.16
N VAL A 57 19.06 23.24 6.17
CA VAL A 57 20.48 23.25 5.77
C VAL A 57 20.65 23.02 4.27
N THR A 58 19.86 22.13 3.69
CA THR A 58 20.03 21.70 2.29
C THR A 58 18.88 22.08 1.37
N GLY A 59 17.73 22.50 1.91
CA GLY A 59 16.52 22.84 1.14
C GLY A 59 15.80 21.64 0.52
N LEU A 60 16.32 20.43 0.68
CA LEU A 60 15.76 19.20 0.11
C LEU A 60 14.54 18.70 0.92
N PRO A 61 13.61 17.98 0.29
CA PRO A 61 12.52 17.28 0.97
C PRO A 61 13.05 16.32 2.03
N VAL A 62 12.50 16.36 3.25
CA VAL A 62 12.79 15.42 4.32
C VAL A 62 11.53 14.70 4.76
N ILE A 63 11.65 13.39 4.95
CA ILE A 63 10.59 12.53 5.49
C ILE A 63 11.09 11.95 6.82
N ARG A 64 10.23 11.98 7.85
CA ARG A 64 10.48 11.24 9.09
C ARG A 64 9.98 9.82 8.89
N LEU A 65 10.89 8.93 8.51
CA LEU A 65 10.65 7.49 8.64
C LEU A 65 10.67 7.14 10.14
N GLY A 66 9.87 6.17 10.57
CA GLY A 66 9.76 5.75 11.98
C GLY A 66 11.07 5.22 12.58
N SER A 67 11.01 4.47 13.67
CA SER A 67 12.22 3.91 14.29
C SER A 67 13.03 3.10 13.28
N PRO A 68 14.34 3.35 13.16
CA PRO A 68 15.21 2.55 12.30
C PRO A 68 15.19 1.10 12.78
N VAL A 69 15.03 0.15 11.86
CA VAL A 69 15.21 -1.28 12.16
C VAL A 69 16.69 -1.52 12.40
N THR A 70 17.04 -1.95 13.60
CA THR A 70 18.40 -2.25 14.04
C THR A 70 18.73 -3.73 13.87
N THR A 71 20.01 -4.09 13.94
CA THR A 71 20.44 -5.50 13.95
C THR A 71 19.86 -6.27 15.13
N ASP A 72 19.64 -5.62 16.28
CA ASP A 72 18.94 -6.21 17.42
C ASP A 72 17.47 -6.52 17.08
N ASP A 73 16.77 -5.65 16.35
CA ASP A 73 15.39 -5.90 15.90
C ASP A 73 15.30 -7.09 14.94
N VAL A 74 16.32 -7.29 14.08
CA VAL A 74 16.40 -8.46 13.18
C VAL A 74 16.62 -9.75 13.97
N ARG A 75 17.56 -9.73 14.93
CA ARG A 75 17.85 -10.91 15.77
C ARG A 75 16.65 -11.36 16.60
N ALA A 76 15.83 -10.42 17.08
CA ALA A 76 14.63 -10.72 17.85
C ALA A 76 13.51 -11.41 17.03
N LEU A 77 13.54 -11.31 15.69
CA LEU A 77 12.59 -11.96 14.78
C LEU A 77 13.03 -13.37 14.35
N GLU A 78 14.33 -13.67 14.44
CA GLU A 78 14.94 -14.93 14.02
C GLU A 78 14.97 -16.01 15.12
N ASP A 79 14.21 -15.85 16.20
CA ASP A 79 14.15 -16.81 17.31
C ASP A 79 12.86 -17.68 17.24
N PRO A 80 12.83 -18.75 16.43
CA PRO A 80 11.79 -19.78 16.48
C PRO A 80 12.12 -20.81 17.57
N ASP A 81 12.00 -20.41 18.84
CA ASP A 81 11.97 -21.36 19.97
C ASP A 81 10.69 -21.17 20.80
N THR A 82 9.59 -21.74 20.29
CA THR A 82 8.49 -22.37 21.06
C THR A 82 7.68 -23.29 20.15
#